data_AF-A0A7W2NTN2-F1
#
_entry.id   AF-A0A7W2NTN2-F1
#
_cell.length_a   1.000
_cell.length_b   1.000
_cell.length_c   1.000
_cell.angle_alpha   90.00
_cell.angle_beta   90.00
_cell.angle_gamma   90.00
#
_symmetry.space_group_name_H-M   'P 1'
#
loop_
_entity.id
_entity.type
_entity.pdbx_description
1 polymer ?
#
loop_
_entity_poly.entity_id
_entity_poly.type
_entity_poly.pdbx_seq_one_letter_code
_entity_poly.pdbx_strand_id
1 'polypeptide(L)' 'MNTQYYPLSAKAWDSLGEAYLVKGEKERALSLYKKSFELNPNNNNANEKIKLLNSD' A
#
# COMPACT_ATOMS: atom_id res chain seq x y z
N MET A 1 -9.22 -9.95 19.95
CA MET A 1 -8.21 -9.12 19.25
C MET A 1 -7.95 -9.76 17.89
N ASN A 2 -8.61 -9.29 16.82
CA ASN A 2 -8.55 -9.92 15.48
C ASN A 2 -7.60 -9.22 14.50
N THR A 3 -6.77 -8.29 14.96
CA THR A 3 -5.91 -7.46 14.09
C THR A 3 -4.60 -8.13 13.66
N GLN A 4 -4.23 -9.26 14.26
CA GLN A 4 -3.00 -9.99 13.90
C GLN A 4 -3.14 -10.93 12.69
N TYR A 5 -4.35 -11.16 12.18
CA TYR A 5 -4.61 -12.23 11.21
C TYR A 5 -4.48 -11.86 9.72
N TYR A 6 -4.38 -10.58 9.35
CA TYR A 6 -4.30 -10.20 7.92
C TYR A 6 -3.09 -9.35 7.46
N PRO A 7 -1.88 -9.46 8.06
CA PRO A 7 -0.70 -8.79 7.51
C PRO A 7 -0.33 -9.28 6.11
N LEU A 8 -0.72 -10.51 5.74
CA LEU A 8 -0.57 -11.05 4.39
C LEU A 8 -1.42 -10.30 3.36
N SER A 9 -2.62 -9.85 3.73
CA SER A 9 -3.46 -9.08 2.81
C SER A 9 -2.87 -7.69 2.57
N ALA A 10 -2.48 -6.98 3.64
CA ALA A 10 -1.83 -5.67 3.52
C ALA A 10 -0.53 -5.76 2.70
N LYS A 11 0.33 -6.74 2.97
CA LYS A 11 1.55 -6.96 2.17
C LYS A 11 1.24 -7.27 0.70
N ALA A 12 0.18 -8.03 0.39
CA ALA A 12 -0.20 -8.29 -0.98
C ALA A 12 -0.63 -7.01 -1.73
N TRP A 13 -1.42 -6.14 -1.08
CA TRP A 13 -1.79 -4.84 -1.66
C TRP A 13 -0.59 -3.91 -1.84
N ASP A 14 0.38 -3.98 -0.92
CA ASP A 14 1.63 -3.22 -0.97
C ASP A 14 2.50 -3.65 -2.16
N SER A 15 2.75 -4.96 -2.32
CA SER A 15 3.49 -5.50 -3.47
C SER A 15 2.78 -5.25 -4.79
N LEU A 16 1.45 -5.29 -4.81
CA LEU A 16 0.67 -4.97 -6.00
C LEU A 16 0.82 -3.48 -6.35
N GLY A 17 0.73 -2.58 -5.36
CA GLY A 17 0.98 -1.15 -5.54
C GLY A 17 2.36 -0.88 -6.14
N GLU A 18 3.38 -1.61 -5.69
CA GLU A 18 4.74 -1.48 -6.20
C GLU A 18 4.86 -1.94 -7.66
N ALA A 19 4.19 -3.02 -8.04
CA ALA A 19 4.13 -3.45 -9.44
C ALA A 19 3.46 -2.41 -10.35
N TYR A 20 2.40 -1.74 -9.87
CA TYR A 20 1.76 -0.65 -10.62
C TYR A 20 2.64 0.61 -10.69
N LEU A 21 3.44 0.91 -9.66
CA LEU A 21 4.45 1.98 -9.75
C LEU A 21 5.50 1.71 -10.81
N VAL A 22 6.00 0.48 -10.88
CA VAL A 22 6.98 0.07 -11.90
C VAL A 22 6.37 0.18 -13.31
N LYS A 23 5.07 -0.06 -13.44
CA LYS A 23 4.32 0.16 -14.69
C LYS A 23 4.06 1.64 -15.03
N GLY A 24 4.38 2.58 -14.13
CA GLY A 24 4.09 4.00 -14.30
C GLY A 24 2.65 4.40 -13.94
N GLU A 25 1.83 3.49 -13.44
CA GLU A 25 0.44 3.72 -13.09
C GLU A 25 0.30 4.24 -11.64
N LYS A 26 0.77 5.48 -11.41
CA LYS A 26 0.85 6.10 -10.07
C LYS A 26 -0.50 6.16 -9.34
N GLU A 27 -1.59 6.48 -10.03
CA GLU A 27 -2.93 6.57 -9.42
C GLU A 27 -3.42 5.20 -8.90
N ARG A 28 -3.23 4.14 -9.70
CA ARG A 28 -3.59 2.78 -9.29
C ARG A 28 -2.74 2.33 -8.11
N ALA A 29 -1.43 2.59 -8.17
CA ALA A 29 -0.53 2.29 -7.07
C ALA A 29 -0.97 2.98 -5.77
N LEU A 30 -1.31 4.28 -5.82
CA LEU A 30 -1.77 5.03 -4.66
C LEU A 30 -3.02 4.42 -4.02
N SER A 31 -4.01 4.01 -4.83
CA SER A 31 -5.22 3.35 -4.33
C SER A 31 -4.91 2.03 -3.62
N LEU A 32 -3.92 1.28 -4.10
CA LEU A 32 -3.53 -0.01 -3.54
C LEU A 32 -2.74 0.15 -2.24
N TYR A 33 -1.83 1.13 -2.18
CA TYR A 33 -1.15 1.46 -0.93
C TYR A 33 -2.11 1.99 0.13
N LYS A 34 -3.09 2.82 -0.24
CA LYS A 34 -4.15 3.25 0.69
C LYS A 34 -4.91 2.05 1.28
N LYS A 35 -5.29 1.09 0.45
CA LYS A 35 -5.93 -0.15 0.89
C LYS A 35 -5.02 -1.00 1.79
N SER A 36 -3.73 -1.07 1.46
CA SER A 36 -2.73 -1.72 2.32
C SER A 36 -2.66 -1.08 3.70
N PHE A 37 -2.67 0.25 3.76
CA PHE A 37 -2.64 1.02 5.00
C PHE A 37 -3.95 0.91 5.81
N GLU A 38 -5.11 0.87 5.16
CA GLU A 38 -6.40 0.62 5.82
C GLU A 38 -6.44 -0.75 6.50
N LEU A 39 -5.86 -1.76 5.86
CA LEU A 39 -5.81 -3.14 6.38
C LEU A 39 -4.74 -3.32 7.45
N ASN A 40 -3.62 -2.61 7.33
CA ASN A 40 -2.56 -2.59 8.32
C ASN A 40 -1.97 -1.17 8.43
N PRO A 41 -2.45 -0.37 9.40
CA PRO A 41 -1.93 0.97 9.63
C PRO A 41 -0.44 1.00 10.02
N ASN A 42 0.12 -0.14 10.46
CA ASN A 42 1.54 -0.29 10.77
C ASN A 42 2.37 -0.68 9.54
N ASN A 43 1.79 -0.72 8.33
CA ASN A 43 2.55 -0.91 7.11
C ASN A 43 3.29 0.38 6.72
N ASN A 44 4.51 0.52 7.23
CA ASN A 44 5.37 1.67 6.98
C ASN A 44 5.64 1.88 5.48
N ASN A 45 5.82 0.81 4.70
CA ASN A 45 6.08 0.92 3.26
C ASN A 45 4.89 1.58 2.54
N ALA A 46 3.67 1.10 2.80
CA ALA A 46 2.48 1.69 2.22
C ALA A 46 2.35 3.19 2.57
N ASN A 47 2.61 3.58 3.82
CA ASN A 47 2.57 4.97 4.24
C ASN A 47 3.62 5.84 3.53
N GLU A 48 4.87 5.37 3.40
CA GLU A 48 5.92 6.07 2.68
C GLU A 48 5.58 6.26 1.20
N LYS A 49 5.08 5.21 0.54
CA LYS A 49 4.69 5.27 -0.88
C LYS A 49 3.50 6.18 -1.10
N ILE A 50 2.51 6.20 -0.21
CA ILE A 50 1.37 7.15 -0.27
C ILE A 50 1.88 8.60 -0.21
N LYS A 51 2.80 8.90 0.71
CA LYS A 51 3.36 10.25 0.84
C LYS A 51 4.15 10.66 -0.40
N LEU A 52 4.99 9.75 -0.91
CA LEU A 52 5.77 9.97 -2.12
C LEU A 52 4.87 10.31 -3.31
N LEU A 53 3.80 9.52 -3.51
CA LEU A 53 2.88 9.68 -4.65
C LEU A 53 1.93 10.87 -4.54
N ASN A 54 1.65 11.36 -3.32
CA ASN A 54 0.88 12.59 -3.13
C ASN A 54 1.74 13.86 -3.21
N SER A 55 3.08 13.71 -3.23
CA SER A 55 4.03 14.84 -3.30
C SER A 55 4.57 15.09 -4.71
N ASP A 56 4.24 14.21 -5.68
CA ASP A 56 4.43 14.38 -7.12
C ASP A 56 3.27 15.19 -7.73
#